data_AF-A0A256VA32-F1
#
_entry.id   AF-A0A256VA32-F1
#
_cell.length_a   1.000
_cell.length_b   1.000
_cell.length_c   1.000
_cell.angle_alpha   90.00
_cell.angle_beta   90.00
_cell.angle_gamma   90.00
#
_symmetry.space_group_name_H-M   'P 1'
#
loop_
_entity.id
_entity.type
_entity.pdbx_description
1 polymer ?
#
loop_
_entity_poly.entity_id
_entity_poly.type
_entity_poly.pdbx_seq_one_letter_code
_entity_poly.pdbx_strand_id
1 'polypeptide(L)' 'MANKLNSLAHTKWLCKYHIVFIPKYRRKAIFNQYRRDLRDYIR' A
#
# COMPACT_ATOMS: atom_id res chain seq x y z
N MET A 1 -9.16 9.25 1.02
CA MET A 1 -8.56 9.95 2.20
C MET A 1 -7.36 10.83 1.78
N ALA A 2 -7.48 11.63 0.72
CA ALA A 2 -6.33 12.35 0.16
C ALA A 2 -6.04 13.71 0.82
N ASN A 3 -6.82 14.15 1.81
CA ASN A 3 -6.70 15.49 2.40
C ASN A 3 -6.47 15.49 3.92
N LYS A 4 -6.13 14.35 4.53
CA LYS A 4 -5.83 14.28 5.97
C LYS A 4 -4.32 14.45 6.19
N LEU A 5 -3.94 15.56 6.79
CA LEU A 5 -2.57 15.84 7.23
C LEU A 5 -2.32 15.14 8.57
N ASN A 6 -1.16 14.49 8.70
CA ASN A 6 -0.69 14.01 9.99
C ASN A 6 0.03 15.17 10.71
N SER A 7 -0.09 15.24 12.03
CA SER A 7 0.51 16.30 12.84
C SER A 7 1.08 15.79 14.15
N LEU A 8 2.30 16.20 14.49
CA LEU A 8 2.85 16.21 15.84
C LEU A 8 2.95 17.66 16.35
N ALA A 9 3.41 17.82 17.60
CA ALA A 9 3.57 19.10 18.28
C ALA A 9 4.26 20.19 17.44
N HIS A 10 5.22 19.83 16.58
CA HIS A 10 5.99 20.79 15.78
C HIS A 10 6.12 20.46 14.30
N THR A 11 5.40 19.45 13.80
CA THR A 11 5.49 19.06 12.39
C THR A 11 4.13 18.63 11.85
N LYS A 12 3.82 19.06 10.63
CA LYS A 12 2.66 18.60 9.87
C LYS A 12 3.16 18.06 8.54
N TRP A 13 2.66 16.90 8.11
CA TRP A 13 3.10 16.28 6.87
C TRP A 13 2.01 15.48 6.17
N LEU A 14 2.24 15.27 4.87
CA LEU A 14 1.40 14.48 3.99
C LEU A 14 2.27 13.47 3.24
N CYS A 15 2.37 12.25 3.78
CA CYS A 15 3.16 11.20 3.16
C CYS A 15 2.28 10.35 2.23
N LYS A 16 2.08 10.83 1.00
CA LYS A 16 1.41 10.06 -0.06
C LYS A 16 2.46 9.35 -0.91
N TYR A 17 2.35 8.03 -1.04
CA TYR A 17 3.25 7.23 -1.84
C TYR A 17 2.48 6.38 -2.84
N HIS A 18 3.04 6.23 -4.04
CA HIS A 18 2.59 5.28 -5.05
C HIS A 18 3.48 4.04 -4.99
N ILE A 19 3.04 3.03 -4.23
CA ILE A 19 3.80 1.79 -4.00
C ILE A 19 3.26 0.72 -4.95
N VAL A 20 4.14 0.13 -5.77
CA VAL A 20 3.81 -0.95 -6.71
C VAL A 20 4.73 -2.13 -6.48
N PHE A 21 4.15 -3.33 -6.42
CA PHE A 21 4.88 -4.58 -6.30
C PHE A 21 4.54 -5.51 -7.46
N ILE A 22 5.56 -6.23 -7.94
CA ILE A 22 5.47 -7.13 -9.09
C ILE A 22 5.98 -8.50 -8.64
N PRO A 23 5.28 -9.60 -8.96
CA PRO A 23 5.73 -10.94 -8.60
C PRO A 23 6.95 -11.33 -9.43
N LYS A 24 7.84 -12.15 -8.86
CA LYS A 24 9.00 -12.68 -9.57
C LYS A 24 8.54 -13.36 -10.88
N TYR A 25 9.22 -13.05 -11.99
CA TYR A 25 8.87 -13.50 -13.35
C TYR A 25 7.51 -13.01 -13.88
N ARG A 26 6.92 -11.95 -13.30
CA ARG A 26 5.62 -11.39 -13.72
C ARG A 26 4.48 -12.43 -13.75
N ARG A 27 4.55 -13.44 -12.88
CA ARG A 27 3.51 -14.47 -12.78
C ARG A 27 2.18 -13.85 -12.37
N LYS A 28 1.06 -14.28 -12.95
CA LYS A 28 -0.29 -13.80 -12.58
C LYS A 28 -0.81 -14.36 -11.23
N ALA A 29 0.08 -14.86 -10.36
CA ALA A 29 -0.27 -15.53 -9.10
C ALA A 29 -0.96 -14.60 -8.08
N ILE A 30 -0.58 -13.32 -8.06
CA ILE A 30 -1.16 -12.29 -7.18
C ILE A 30 -2.67 -12.10 -7.44
N PHE A 31 -3.12 -12.32 -8.68
CA PHE A 31 -4.51 -12.05 -9.06
C PHE A 31 -5.48 -13.18 -8.69
N ASN A 32 -4.98 -14.40 -8.50
CA ASN A 32 -5.81 -15.58 -8.28
C ASN A 32 -5.75 -16.05 -6.82
N GLN A 33 -4.64 -16.70 -6.45
CA GLN A 33 -4.49 -17.36 -5.14
C GLN A 33 -4.24 -16.33 -4.02
N TYR A 34 -3.23 -15.48 -4.21
CA TYR A 34 -2.75 -14.60 -3.14
C TYR A 34 -3.54 -13.30 -2.98
N ARG A 35 -4.59 -13.07 -3.77
CA ARG A 35 -5.31 -11.79 -3.80
C ARG A 35 -5.98 -11.47 -2.46
N ARG A 36 -6.50 -12.48 -1.77
CA ARG A 36 -7.16 -12.33 -0.46
C ARG A 36 -6.12 -12.16 0.63
N ASP A 37 -5.16 -13.08 0.71
CA ASP A 37 -4.11 -13.05 1.72
C ASP A 37 -3.31 -11.74 1.68
N LEU A 38 -2.90 -11.27 0.49
CA LEU A 38 -2.18 -10.00 0.34
C LEU A 38 -2.99 -8.79 0.79
N ARG A 39 -4.33 -8.83 0.63
CA ARG A 39 -5.19 -7.77 1.15
C ARG A 39 -5.22 -7.76 2.66
N ASP A 40 -5.28 -8.94 3.28
CA ASP A 40 -5.35 -9.06 4.74
C ASP A 40 -4.02 -8.68 5.39
N TYR A 41 -2.88 -9.01 4.76
CA TYR A 41 -1.55 -8.61 5.25
C TYR A 41 -1.22 -7.12 5.09
N ILE A 42 -1.74 -6.44 4.04
CA ILE A 42 -1.44 -5.02 3.75
C ILE A 42 -2.39 -4.06 4.50
N ARG A 43 -3.41 -4.60 5.18
CA ARG A 43 -4.43 -3.83 5.89
C ARG A 43 -3.85 -3.07 7.08
#